data_AF-J2JEI1-F1
#
_entry.id   AF-J2JEI1-F1
#
_cell.length_a   1.000
_cell.length_b   1.000
_cell.length_c   1.000
_cell.angle_alpha   90.00
_cell.angle_beta   90.00
_cell.angle_gamma   90.00
#
_symmetry.space_group_name_H-M   'P 1'
#
loop_
_entity.id
_entity.type
_entity.pdbx_description
1 polymer ?
#
loop_
_entity_poly.entity_id
_entity_poly.type
_entity_poly.pdbx_seq_one_letter_code
_entity_poly.pdbx_strand_id
1 'polypeptide(L)'
;MMDYTDFLTNCFGELEKLQDNLNKSYDINSYTSWDYDQPSGIITLSKGDKIINFRYYQVGTYSTKLETWKWSWDNENTSKNVAIDAEKIKGFGIANKYENLINGEFTSYEEIGWELSSICCNLIGGIGVYRTRSLGYAQG
;
A
#
# COMPACT_ATOMS: atom_id res chain seq x y z
N MET A 1 15.65 20.92 -0.86
CA MET A 1 15.20 19.53 -0.89
C MET A 1 14.71 19.21 0.50
N MET A 2 13.46 18.76 0.64
CA MET A 2 12.92 18.39 1.96
C MET A 2 13.64 17.12 2.45
N ASP A 3 13.89 17.01 3.75
CA ASP A 3 14.40 15.75 4.31
C ASP A 3 13.38 14.63 4.12
N TYR A 4 13.83 13.38 3.97
CA TYR A 4 12.94 12.24 3.80
C TYR A 4 11.98 12.08 4.99
N THR A 5 12.47 12.29 6.22
CA THR A 5 11.69 12.12 7.45
C THR A 5 10.59 13.17 7.56
N ASP A 6 10.92 14.42 7.21
CA ASP A 6 9.95 15.53 7.18
C ASP A 6 8.87 15.27 6.12
N PHE A 7 9.28 14.82 4.94
CA PHE A 7 8.35 14.47 3.86
C PHE A 7 7.42 13.32 4.27
N LEU A 8 7.97 12.26 4.86
CA LEU A 8 7.21 11.12 5.34
C LEU A 8 6.22 11.52 6.44
N THR A 9 6.63 12.37 7.38
CA THR A 9 5.76 12.87 8.46
C THR A 9 4.57 13.65 7.90
N ASN A 10 4.80 14.48 6.88
CA ASN A 10 3.71 15.17 6.17
C ASN A 10 2.77 14.19 5.46
N CYS A 11 3.32 13.15 4.82
CA CYS A 11 2.52 12.13 4.15
C CYS A 11 1.65 11.34 5.13
N PHE A 12 2.17 11.00 6.32
CA PHE A 12 1.38 10.36 7.36
C PHE A 12 0.26 11.25 7.88
N GLY A 13 0.54 12.53 8.16
CA GLY A 13 -0.50 13.45 8.63
C GLY A 13 -1.65 13.61 7.64
N GLU A 14 -1.38 13.54 6.33
CA GLU A 14 -2.44 13.50 5.31
C GLU A 14 -3.13 12.13 5.24
N LEU A 15 -2.39 11.03 5.36
CA LEU A 15 -2.96 9.68 5.38
C LEU A 15 -3.92 9.48 6.56
N GLU A 16 -3.61 10.01 7.74
CA GLU A 16 -4.49 9.94 8.92
C GLU A 16 -5.86 10.55 8.61
N LYS A 17 -5.89 11.73 7.96
CA LYS A 17 -7.14 12.38 7.54
C LYS A 17 -7.90 11.53 6.51
N LEU A 18 -7.19 10.92 5.56
CA LEU A 18 -7.79 10.02 4.57
C LEU A 18 -8.40 8.79 5.25
N GLN A 19 -7.66 8.14 6.15
CA GLN A 19 -8.13 6.97 6.89
C GLN A 19 -9.34 7.27 7.76
N ASP A 20 -9.36 8.41 8.44
CA ASP A 20 -10.51 8.89 9.20
C ASP A 20 -11.75 9.05 8.33
N ASN A 21 -11.59 9.69 7.17
CA ASN A 21 -12.70 9.90 6.23
C ASN A 21 -13.18 8.60 5.59
N LEU A 22 -12.26 7.71 5.22
CA LEU A 22 -12.55 6.38 4.68
C LEU A 22 -13.35 5.56 5.69
N ASN A 23 -12.90 5.53 6.94
CA ASN A 23 -13.59 4.76 7.97
C ASN A 23 -14.93 5.39 8.36
N LYS A 24 -15.05 6.72 8.44
CA LYS A 24 -16.35 7.39 8.68
C LYS A 24 -17.36 7.12 7.57
N SER A 25 -16.92 7.08 6.32
CA SER A 25 -17.80 6.95 5.16
C SER A 25 -18.22 5.51 4.87
N TYR A 26 -17.33 4.55 5.12
CA TYR A 26 -17.52 3.17 4.68
C TYR A 26 -17.36 2.12 5.79
N ASP A 27 -16.94 2.53 6.99
CA ASP A 27 -16.74 1.66 8.15
C ASP A 27 -15.83 0.46 7.84
N ILE A 28 -14.72 0.73 7.12
CA ILE A 28 -13.81 -0.29 6.59
C ILE A 28 -13.22 -1.19 7.68
N ASN A 29 -13.07 -0.67 8.90
CA ASN A 29 -12.53 -1.39 10.04
C ASN A 29 -13.55 -2.39 10.64
N SER A 30 -14.83 -2.28 10.30
CA SER A 30 -15.86 -3.20 10.79
C SER A 30 -15.87 -4.53 10.06
N TYR A 31 -15.33 -4.60 8.83
CA TYR A 31 -15.31 -5.79 7.99
C TYR A 31 -14.30 -6.81 8.52
N THR A 32 -14.63 -8.10 8.38
CA THR A 32 -13.89 -9.21 9.00
C THR A 32 -13.16 -10.07 7.99
N SER A 33 -13.46 -9.90 6.71
CA SER A 33 -12.87 -10.68 5.62
C SER A 33 -12.60 -9.79 4.42
N TRP A 34 -11.58 -10.15 3.67
CA TRP A 34 -11.17 -9.45 2.46
C TRP A 34 -10.81 -10.48 1.39
N ASP A 35 -11.09 -10.13 0.15
CA ASP A 35 -10.68 -10.86 -1.05
C ASP A 35 -10.26 -9.86 -2.13
N TYR A 36 -9.45 -10.28 -3.10
CA TYR A 36 -8.97 -9.40 -4.15
C TYR A 36 -8.85 -10.12 -5.48
N ASP A 37 -9.17 -9.40 -6.55
CA ASP A 37 -9.02 -9.87 -7.92
C ASP A 37 -8.11 -8.91 -8.68
N GLN A 38 -6.84 -9.29 -8.86
CA GLN A 38 -5.86 -8.44 -9.54
C GLN A 38 -6.23 -8.13 -11.00
N PRO A 39 -6.78 -9.09 -11.80
CA PRO A 39 -7.26 -8.80 -13.14
C PRO A 39 -8.29 -7.66 -13.22
N SER A 40 -9.33 -7.65 -12.38
CA SER A 40 -10.32 -6.57 -12.36
C SER A 40 -9.88 -5.34 -11.55
N GLY A 41 -8.88 -5.50 -10.68
CA GLY A 41 -8.38 -4.46 -9.79
C GLY A 41 -9.37 -4.09 -8.69
N ILE A 42 -10.11 -5.09 -8.19
CA ILE A 42 -11.11 -4.92 -7.14
C ILE A 42 -10.64 -5.62 -5.86
N ILE A 43 -10.77 -4.91 -4.74
CA ILE A 43 -10.74 -5.49 -3.40
C ILE A 43 -12.15 -5.47 -2.83
N THR A 44 -12.55 -6.61 -2.27
CA THR A 44 -13.86 -6.84 -1.68
C THR A 44 -13.69 -6.98 -0.17
N LEU A 45 -14.38 -6.16 0.62
CA LEU A 45 -14.47 -6.30 2.07
C LEU A 45 -15.85 -6.85 2.45
N SER A 46 -15.89 -7.82 3.36
CA SER A 46 -17.14 -8.49 3.75
C SER A 46 -17.29 -8.77 5.24
N LYS A 47 -18.55 -8.77 5.71
CA LYS A 47 -18.98 -9.13 7.07
C LYS A 47 -20.42 -9.63 7.04
N GLY A 48 -20.59 -10.95 7.08
CA GLY A 48 -21.91 -11.55 6.83
C GLY A 48 -22.42 -11.13 5.45
N ASP A 49 -23.64 -10.60 5.37
CA ASP A 49 -24.24 -10.14 4.11
C ASP A 49 -23.78 -8.73 3.67
N LYS A 50 -22.99 -8.02 4.48
CA LYS A 50 -22.44 -6.71 4.10
C LYS A 50 -21.21 -6.91 3.22
N ILE A 51 -21.25 -6.33 2.02
CA ILE A 51 -20.16 -6.39 1.04
C ILE A 51 -19.93 -4.98 0.49
N ILE A 52 -18.65 -4.59 0.38
CA ILE A 52 -18.24 -3.37 -0.29
C ILE A 52 -17.01 -3.62 -1.16
N ASN A 53 -16.97 -2.96 -2.32
CA ASN A 53 -15.91 -3.12 -3.30
C ASN A 53 -15.20 -1.79 -3.54
N PHE A 54 -13.88 -1.83 -3.63
CA PHE A 54 -13.05 -0.70 -4.01
C PHE A 54 -12.16 -1.06 -5.19
N ARG A 55 -11.85 -0.08 -6.04
CA ARG A 55 -10.66 -0.18 -6.87
C ARG A 55 -9.43 0.05 -6.01
N TYR A 56 -8.36 -0.70 -6.27
CA TYR A 56 -7.13 -0.59 -5.50
C TYR A 56 -5.89 -0.58 -6.39
N TYR A 57 -4.82 0.01 -5.86
CA TYR A 57 -3.46 -0.25 -6.28
C TYR A 57 -2.75 -1.01 -5.16
N GLN A 58 -2.02 -2.05 -5.52
CA GLN A 58 -1.09 -2.71 -4.61
C GLN A 58 0.18 -1.87 -4.53
N VAL A 59 0.54 -1.42 -3.33
CA VAL A 59 1.79 -0.64 -3.13
C VAL A 59 3.00 -1.59 -3.13
N GLY A 60 2.90 -2.68 -2.39
CA GLY A 60 3.94 -3.72 -2.32
C GLY A 60 3.64 -4.71 -1.22
N THR A 61 4.64 -5.52 -0.89
CA THR A 61 4.54 -6.59 0.10
C THR A 61 5.75 -6.55 1.02
N TYR A 62 5.50 -6.67 2.32
CA TYR A 62 6.54 -6.92 3.30
C TYR A 62 6.64 -8.42 3.61
N SER A 63 7.84 -8.98 3.52
CA SER A 63 8.13 -10.35 3.91
C SER A 63 8.69 -10.36 5.33
N THR A 64 7.92 -10.88 6.30
CA THR A 64 8.41 -11.04 7.67
C THR A 64 9.53 -12.06 7.79
N LYS A 65 9.59 -13.05 6.87
CA LYS A 65 10.65 -14.07 6.84
C LYS A 65 11.99 -13.50 6.37
N LEU A 66 11.95 -12.62 5.37
CA LEU A 66 13.15 -12.05 4.76
C LEU A 66 13.50 -10.66 5.33
N GLU A 67 12.57 -10.08 6.09
CA GLU A 67 12.64 -8.69 6.55
C GLU A 67 12.85 -7.71 5.39
N THR A 68 12.20 -7.97 4.26
CA THR A 68 12.29 -7.13 3.06
C THR A 68 10.95 -6.53 2.68
N TRP A 69 10.99 -5.30 2.19
CA TRP A 69 9.92 -4.72 1.40
C TRP A 69 10.18 -5.01 -0.08
N LYS A 70 9.14 -5.37 -0.83
CA LYS A 70 9.14 -5.47 -2.29
C LYS A 70 8.00 -4.64 -2.87
N TRP A 71 8.33 -3.70 -3.74
CA TRP A 71 7.36 -2.90 -4.47
C TRP A 71 6.54 -3.76 -5.43
N SER A 72 5.27 -3.40 -5.64
CA SER A 72 4.40 -4.13 -6.56
C SER A 72 4.88 -4.10 -8.02
N TRP A 73 5.50 -3.00 -8.44
CA TRP A 73 6.07 -2.88 -9.77
C TRP A 73 7.29 -3.77 -10.01
N ASP A 74 7.96 -4.22 -8.94
CA ASP A 74 9.11 -5.14 -8.99
C ASP A 74 8.72 -6.58 -8.68
N ASN A 75 7.44 -6.85 -8.42
CA ASN A 75 6.94 -8.17 -8.07
C ASN A 75 6.25 -8.80 -9.29
N GLU A 76 6.88 -9.80 -9.89
CA GLU A 76 6.38 -10.53 -11.06
C GLU A 76 5.00 -11.18 -10.85
N ASN A 77 4.62 -11.47 -9.60
CA ASN A 77 3.32 -12.03 -9.26
C ASN A 77 2.22 -10.96 -9.15
N THR A 78 2.56 -9.68 -9.31
CA THR A 78 1.60 -8.58 -9.29
C THR A 78 1.20 -8.20 -10.71
N SER A 79 -0.10 -8.23 -10.99
CA SER A 79 -0.66 -7.78 -12.25
C SER A 79 -0.37 -6.29 -12.44
N LYS A 80 0.02 -5.92 -13.67
CA LYS A 80 0.23 -4.53 -14.06
C LYS A 80 -1.00 -3.63 -13.86
N ASN A 81 -2.20 -4.22 -13.84
CA ASN A 81 -3.44 -3.47 -13.63
C ASN A 81 -3.55 -2.88 -12.21
N VAL A 82 -2.92 -3.53 -11.23
CA VAL A 82 -2.97 -3.12 -9.82
C VAL A 82 -1.61 -2.67 -9.29
N ALA A 83 -0.52 -2.91 -10.03
CA ALA A 83 0.78 -2.39 -9.65
C ALA A 83 0.76 -0.86 -9.55
N ILE A 84 1.47 -0.32 -8.58
CA ILE A 84 1.60 1.11 -8.38
C ILE A 84 2.46 1.71 -9.50
N ASP A 85 2.19 2.98 -9.86
CA ASP A 85 2.90 3.66 -10.95
C ASP A 85 4.39 3.86 -10.63
N ALA A 86 5.22 2.97 -11.19
CA ALA A 86 6.66 2.96 -10.97
C ALA A 86 7.34 4.23 -11.49
N GLU A 87 6.85 4.81 -12.60
CA GLU A 87 7.46 6.00 -13.18
C GLU A 87 7.29 7.19 -12.23
N LYS A 88 6.08 7.35 -11.69
CA LYS A 88 5.79 8.44 -10.74
C LYS A 88 6.57 8.28 -9.43
N ILE A 89 6.58 7.08 -8.84
CA ILE A 89 7.26 6.82 -7.57
C ILE A 89 8.77 6.94 -7.72
N LYS A 90 9.38 6.24 -8.69
CA LYS A 90 10.83 6.27 -8.90
C LYS A 90 11.30 7.64 -9.37
N GLY A 91 10.54 8.32 -10.23
CA GLY A 91 10.86 9.68 -10.68
C GLY A 91 10.93 10.67 -9.52
N PHE A 92 9.97 10.61 -8.59
CA PHE A 92 10.02 11.40 -7.37
C PHE A 92 11.20 11.02 -6.46
N GLY A 93 11.45 9.72 -6.30
CA GLY A 93 12.61 9.20 -5.56
C GLY A 93 13.94 9.72 -6.09
N ILE A 94 14.17 9.65 -7.41
CA ILE A 94 15.40 10.12 -8.07
C ILE A 94 15.57 11.63 -7.88
N ALA A 95 14.50 12.41 -8.08
CA ALA A 95 14.55 13.87 -7.94
C ALA A 95 14.92 14.32 -6.52
N ASN A 96 14.56 13.52 -5.50
CA ASN A 96 14.79 13.85 -4.08
C ASN A 96 15.85 12.96 -3.40
N LYS A 97 16.47 12.02 -4.12
CA LYS A 97 17.45 11.05 -3.60
C LYS A 97 16.91 10.16 -2.47
N TYR A 98 15.67 9.70 -2.62
CA TYR A 98 15.02 8.78 -1.68
C TYR A 98 15.14 7.34 -2.18
N GLU A 99 16.19 6.64 -1.73
CA GLU A 99 16.57 5.29 -2.21
C GLU A 99 15.46 4.24 -2.06
N ASN A 100 14.66 4.34 -1.00
CA ASN A 100 13.55 3.43 -0.73
C ASN A 100 12.38 3.57 -1.73
N LEU A 101 12.33 4.65 -2.51
CA LEU A 101 11.38 4.83 -3.62
C LEU A 101 11.95 4.37 -4.97
N ILE A 102 13.25 4.06 -5.03
CA ILE A 102 13.97 3.71 -6.27
C ILE A 102 14.22 2.20 -6.35
N ASN A 103 14.67 1.61 -5.23
CA ASN A 103 15.03 0.21 -5.13
C ASN A 103 13.77 -0.66 -5.01
N GLY A 104 13.65 -1.66 -5.89
CA GLY A 104 12.45 -2.50 -6.01
C GLY A 104 12.23 -3.44 -4.84
N GLU A 105 13.32 -3.95 -4.27
CA GLU A 105 13.33 -4.73 -3.04
C GLU A 105 14.48 -4.26 -2.14
N PHE A 106 14.23 -4.15 -0.83
CA PHE A 106 15.23 -3.76 0.16
C PHE A 106 14.87 -4.23 1.57
N THR A 107 15.89 -4.41 2.41
CA THR A 107 15.72 -4.74 3.83
C THR A 107 15.02 -3.62 4.58
N SER A 108 14.03 -3.96 5.40
CA SER A 108 13.25 -2.99 6.17
C SER A 108 12.50 -3.66 7.33
N TYR A 109 11.62 -2.91 7.98
CA TYR A 109 10.81 -3.34 9.11
C TYR A 109 9.33 -3.38 8.75
N GLU A 110 8.52 -4.03 9.58
CA GLU A 110 7.12 -4.33 9.29
C GLU A 110 6.25 -3.10 8.97
N GLU A 111 6.54 -1.96 9.60
CA GLU A 111 5.76 -0.73 9.46
C GLU A 111 6.05 0.05 8.18
N ILE A 112 7.11 -0.29 7.43
CA ILE A 112 7.45 0.33 6.13
C ILE A 112 6.28 0.33 5.14
N GLY A 113 5.40 -0.67 5.24
CA GLY A 113 4.21 -0.77 4.40
C GLY A 113 3.27 0.42 4.57
N TRP A 114 3.09 0.92 5.79
CA TRP A 114 2.28 2.12 6.03
C TRP A 114 2.98 3.38 5.54
N GLU A 115 4.29 3.47 5.75
CA GLU A 115 5.10 4.62 5.35
C GLU A 115 5.05 4.84 3.84
N LEU A 116 5.37 3.79 3.08
CA LEU A 116 5.39 3.85 1.62
C LEU A 116 3.99 3.99 1.03
N SER A 117 2.97 3.43 1.68
CA SER A 117 1.59 3.64 1.28
C SER A 117 1.12 5.08 1.51
N SER A 118 1.58 5.74 2.58
CA SER A 118 1.30 7.16 2.82
C SER A 118 1.89 8.05 1.72
N ILE A 119 3.14 7.76 1.33
CA ILE A 119 3.81 8.45 0.23
C ILE A 119 3.07 8.20 -1.09
N CYS A 120 2.65 6.97 -1.37
CA CYS A 120 1.89 6.66 -2.58
C CYS A 120 0.54 7.39 -2.61
N CYS A 121 -0.18 7.47 -1.48
CA CYS A 121 -1.41 8.26 -1.41
C CYS A 121 -1.15 9.74 -1.69
N ASN A 122 -0.05 10.30 -1.19
CA ASN A 122 0.31 11.69 -1.44
C ASN A 122 0.65 11.94 -2.93
N LEU A 123 1.44 11.05 -3.53
CA LEU A 123 1.93 11.22 -4.90
C LEU A 123 0.89 10.83 -5.96
N ILE A 124 0.21 9.70 -5.80
CA ILE A 124 -0.69 9.12 -6.80
C ILE A 124 -2.16 9.45 -6.51
N GLY A 125 -2.49 9.68 -5.24
CA GLY A 125 -3.86 9.81 -4.78
C GLY A 125 -4.40 8.48 -4.23
N GLY A 126 -5.61 8.54 -3.69
CA GLY A 126 -6.25 7.45 -2.99
C GLY A 126 -7.13 8.00 -1.88
N ILE A 127 -8.14 7.24 -1.48
CA ILE A 127 -9.04 7.64 -0.38
C ILE A 127 -8.59 7.07 0.97
N GLY A 128 -7.52 6.28 0.99
CA GLY A 128 -6.92 5.66 2.17
C GLY A 128 -6.19 4.37 1.81
N VAL A 129 -5.80 3.61 2.83
CA VAL A 129 -4.98 2.41 2.73
C VAL A 129 -5.63 1.28 3.50
N TYR A 130 -5.65 0.09 2.91
CA TYR A 130 -6.08 -1.13 3.57
C TYR A 130 -4.92 -2.13 3.61
N ARG A 131 -4.45 -2.45 4.82
CA ARG A 131 -3.35 -3.39 5.03
C ARG A 131 -3.90 -4.80 5.18
N THR A 132 -3.64 -5.64 4.19
CA THR A 132 -3.95 -7.06 4.28
C THR A 132 -2.83 -7.81 5.00
N ARG A 133 -3.20 -8.78 5.83
CA ARG A 133 -2.26 -9.74 6.40
C ARG A 133 -2.58 -11.09 5.76
N SER A 134 -1.71 -11.55 4.86
CA SER A 134 -1.70 -12.96 4.53
C SER A 134 -0.98 -13.67 5.66
N LEU A 135 -1.69 -14.49 6.44
CA LEU A 135 -1.02 -15.58 7.14
C LEU A 135 -0.39 -16.41 6.02
N GLY A 136 0.94 -16.37 5.91
CA GLY A 136 1.66 -17.19 4.95
C GLY A 136 1.12 -18.60 5.10
N TYR A 137 0.69 -19.22 4.00
CA TYR A 137 0.18 -20.59 4.01
C TYR A 137 1.20 -21.46 4.74
N ALA A 138 0.90 -21.80 6.00
CA ALA A 138 1.41 -23.02 6.59
C ALA A 138 0.69 -24.13 5.82
N GLN A 139 1.27 -24.52 4.68
CA GLN A 139 0.89 -25.76 4.03
C GLN A 139 1.18 -26.86 5.06
N GLY A 140 0.11 -27.50 5.51
CA GLY A 140 0.19 -28.82 6.14
C GLY A 140 0.45 -29.91 5.12
#